data_AF-A0A520HJE2-F1
#
_entry.id   AF-A0A520HJE2-F1
#
_cell.length_a   1.000
_cell.length_b   1.000
_cell.length_c   1.000
_cell.angle_alpha   90.00
_cell.angle_beta   90.00
_cell.angle_gamma   90.00
#
_symmetry.space_group_name_H-M   'P 1'
#
loop_
_entity.id
_entity.type
_entity.pdbx_description
1 polymer ?
#
loop_
_entity_poly.entity_id
_entity_poly.type
_entity_poly.pdbx_seq_one_letter_code
_entity_poly.pdbx_strand_id
1 'polypeptide(L)'
;NWISYYGTNGIDQWMIPFFGKSAYDDPEAYRAVSAISVIKRAKTPTFIYVGERDIEVPPTQSIEYWHALKELGVPTSLVIYPDEGHAIRAPANAADVRKRSVAWFDRYLTPR
;
A
#
# COMPACT_ATOMS: atom_id res chain seq x y z
N ASN A 1 7.55 3.89 0.88
CA ASN A 1 8.49 3.93 -0.26
C ASN A 1 9.48 2.75 -0.20
N TRP A 2 10.12 2.37 -1.30
CA TRP A 2 11.03 1.21 -1.36
C TRP A 2 12.26 1.33 -0.46
N ILE A 3 12.74 2.54 -0.19
CA ILE A 3 13.88 2.78 0.70
C ILE A 3 13.52 2.37 2.13
N SER A 4 12.39 2.86 2.65
CA SER A 4 11.86 2.46 3.96
C SER A 4 11.45 0.99 3.97
N TYR A 5 10.83 0.49 2.89
CA TYR A 5 10.42 -0.90 2.78
C TYR A 5 11.62 -1.84 2.98
N TYR A 6 12.78 -1.56 2.35
CA TYR A 6 14.02 -2.36 2.49
C TYR A 6 14.36 -2.68 3.95
N GLY A 7 14.24 -1.71 4.85
CA GLY A 7 14.59 -1.89 6.27
C GLY A 7 13.44 -2.23 7.21
N THR A 8 12.20 -2.35 6.71
CA THR A 8 11.00 -2.53 7.57
C THR A 8 10.21 -3.78 7.26
N ASN A 9 10.43 -4.42 6.10
CA ASN A 9 9.76 -5.65 5.73
C ASN A 9 10.52 -6.89 6.23
N GLY A 10 9.79 -7.99 6.44
CA GLY A 10 10.31 -9.28 6.91
C GLY A 10 10.64 -10.29 5.81
N ILE A 11 10.61 -9.88 4.54
CA ILE A 11 10.88 -10.73 3.37
C ILE A 11 11.95 -10.11 2.46
N ASP A 12 12.90 -9.36 3.01
CA ASP A 12 13.82 -8.49 2.28
C ASP A 12 14.88 -9.23 1.44
N GLN A 13 15.04 -10.54 1.64
CA GLN A 13 16.03 -11.38 0.97
C GLN A 13 15.96 -11.33 -0.57
N TRP A 14 14.78 -11.05 -1.15
CA TRP A 14 14.62 -10.94 -2.60
C TRP A 14 15.07 -9.60 -3.17
N MET A 15 15.23 -8.57 -2.33
CA MET A 15 15.44 -7.19 -2.78
C MET A 15 16.82 -6.98 -3.38
N ILE A 16 17.89 -7.53 -2.79
CA ILE A 16 19.24 -7.44 -3.39
C ILE A 16 19.31 -8.16 -4.74
N PRO A 17 18.83 -9.41 -4.89
CA PRO A 17 18.74 -10.05 -6.21
C PRO A 17 17.96 -9.25 -7.26
N PHE A 18 16.92 -8.52 -6.84
CA PHE A 18 16.08 -7.73 -7.74
C PHE A 18 16.69 -6.38 -8.12
N PHE A 19 17.23 -5.64 -7.14
CA PHE A 19 17.80 -4.29 -7.33
C PHE A 19 19.31 -4.29 -7.62
N GLY A 20 19.99 -5.42 -7.44
CA GLY A 20 21.43 -5.60 -7.61
C GLY A 20 22.31 -5.06 -6.47
N LYS A 21 21.81 -4.09 -5.69
CA LYS A 21 22.51 -3.46 -4.55
C LYS A 21 21.55 -3.18 -3.41
N SER A 22 22.07 -2.96 -2.21
CA SER A 22 21.27 -2.52 -1.07
C SER A 22 20.70 -1.11 -1.30
N ALA A 23 19.63 -0.75 -0.59
CA ALA A 23 19.09 0.61 -0.61
C ALA A 23 20.06 1.67 -0.03
N TYR A 24 21.11 1.23 0.68
CA TYR A 24 22.14 2.11 1.22
C TYR A 24 23.26 2.40 0.21
N ASP A 25 23.53 1.45 -0.70
CA ASP A 25 24.55 1.60 -1.75
C ASP A 25 24.01 2.25 -3.03
N ASP A 26 22.72 2.06 -3.33
CA ASP A 26 22.05 2.66 -4.49
C ASP A 26 20.63 3.14 -4.13
N PRO A 27 20.49 4.20 -3.30
CA PRO A 27 19.18 4.69 -2.88
C PRO A 27 18.33 5.22 -4.05
N GLU A 28 18.95 5.61 -5.17
CA GLU A 28 18.22 6.14 -6.32
C GLU A 28 17.46 5.05 -7.07
N ALA A 29 18.02 3.84 -7.23
CA ALA A 29 17.32 2.72 -7.83
C ALA A 29 15.98 2.41 -7.13
N TYR A 30 15.97 2.47 -5.79
CA TYR A 30 14.76 2.26 -4.97
C TYR A 30 13.79 3.45 -5.05
N ARG A 31 14.32 4.69 -5.05
CA ARG A 31 13.51 5.91 -5.18
C ARG A 31 12.80 5.97 -6.53
N ALA A 32 13.49 5.63 -7.62
CA ALA A 32 13.01 5.75 -8.98
C ALA A 32 11.72 4.93 -9.23
N VAL A 33 11.59 3.77 -8.58
CA VAL A 33 10.43 2.87 -8.74
C VAL A 33 9.45 2.95 -7.57
N SER A 34 9.63 3.87 -6.63
CA SER A 34 8.71 4.07 -5.50
C SER A 34 7.45 4.79 -5.96
N ALA A 35 6.27 4.20 -5.72
CA ALA A 35 4.99 4.82 -6.08
C ALA A 35 4.82 6.24 -5.49
N ILE A 36 5.32 6.46 -4.26
CA ILE A 36 5.26 7.77 -3.61
C ILE A 36 6.05 8.85 -4.37
N SER A 37 7.11 8.47 -5.11
CA SER A 37 7.93 9.41 -5.89
C SER A 37 7.16 10.05 -7.03
N VAL A 38 6.08 9.40 -7.51
CA VAL A 38 5.22 9.88 -8.59
C VAL A 38 3.80 10.20 -8.11
N ILE A 39 3.59 10.33 -6.79
CA ILE A 39 2.25 10.47 -6.18
C ILE A 39 1.44 11.64 -6.73
N LYS A 40 2.08 12.74 -7.13
CA LYS A 40 1.43 13.91 -7.75
C LYS A 40 0.69 13.60 -9.05
N ARG A 41 0.95 12.44 -9.66
CA ARG A 41 0.25 11.97 -10.87
C ARG A 41 -1.04 11.20 -10.54
N ALA A 42 -1.24 10.79 -9.29
CA ALA A 42 -2.42 10.04 -8.88
C ALA A 42 -3.68 10.92 -8.95
N LYS A 43 -4.70 10.42 -9.66
CA LYS A 43 -6.01 11.08 -9.80
C LYS A 43 -7.19 10.14 -9.55
N THR A 44 -6.94 8.84 -9.58
CA THR A 44 -7.97 7.81 -9.47
C THR A 44 -8.42 7.67 -8.02
N PRO A 45 -9.73 7.67 -7.75
CA PRO A 45 -10.26 7.29 -6.45
C PRO A 45 -9.69 5.95 -5.98
N THR A 46 -9.04 5.92 -4.83
CA THR A 46 -8.30 4.74 -4.34
C THR A 46 -8.83 4.24 -3.00
N PHE A 47 -9.22 2.96 -2.94
CA PHE A 47 -9.47 2.26 -1.69
C PHE A 47 -8.23 1.44 -1.31
N ILE A 48 -7.75 1.60 -0.08
CA ILE A 48 -6.56 0.95 0.47
C ILE A 48 -6.98 0.12 1.67
N TYR A 49 -6.46 -1.10 1.76
CA TYR A 49 -6.58 -1.91 2.96
C TYR A 49 -5.28 -2.67 3.24
N VAL A 50 -5.04 -2.96 4.53
CA VAL A 50 -3.86 -3.70 5.00
C VAL A 50 -4.17 -4.36 6.35
N GLY A 51 -3.49 -5.45 6.69
CA GLY A 51 -3.56 -6.03 8.04
C GLY A 51 -2.61 -5.31 9.00
N GLU A 52 -3.05 -5.08 10.24
CA GLU A 52 -2.27 -4.38 11.28
C GLU A 52 -0.89 -5.02 11.53
N ARG A 53 -0.79 -6.34 11.39
CA ARG A 53 0.41 -7.15 11.69
C ARG A 53 1.10 -7.65 10.42
N ASP A 54 0.88 -6.99 9.28
CA ASP A 54 1.57 -7.34 8.04
C ASP A 54 3.08 -7.06 8.18
N ILE A 55 3.87 -8.13 8.32
CA ILE A 55 5.33 -8.06 8.35
C ILE A 55 5.94 -8.04 6.94
N GLU A 56 5.21 -8.50 5.92
CA GLU A 56 5.70 -8.55 4.54
C GLU A 56 5.61 -7.17 3.90
N VAL A 57 4.53 -6.42 4.19
CA VAL A 57 4.33 -5.03 3.77
C VAL A 57 3.78 -4.22 4.95
N PRO A 58 4.65 -3.58 5.76
CA PRO A 58 4.23 -2.86 6.95
C PRO A 58 3.11 -1.84 6.68
N PRO A 59 2.09 -1.71 7.57
CA PRO A 59 0.95 -0.80 7.37
C PRO A 59 1.33 0.67 7.18
N THR A 60 2.50 1.06 7.66
CA THR A 60 3.05 2.41 7.48
C THR A 60 3.20 2.78 6.00
N GLN A 61 3.41 1.82 5.10
CA GLN A 61 3.42 2.04 3.65
C GLN A 61 2.05 2.49 3.14
N SER A 62 0.98 1.84 3.59
CA SER A 62 -0.41 2.20 3.26
C SER A 62 -0.80 3.55 3.85
N ILE A 63 -0.35 3.84 5.07
CA ILE A 63 -0.58 5.12 5.76
C ILE A 63 0.11 6.27 5.01
N GLU A 64 1.39 6.12 4.63
CA GLU A 64 2.15 7.11 3.84
C GLU A 64 1.41 7.44 2.53
N TYR A 65 0.99 6.41 1.79
CA TYR A 65 0.30 6.61 0.51
C TYR A 65 -1.08 7.25 0.68
N TRP A 66 -1.86 6.80 1.67
CA TRP A 66 -3.16 7.37 2.00
C TRP A 66 -3.08 8.86 2.34
N HIS A 67 -2.15 9.25 3.22
CA HIS A 67 -1.94 10.65 3.59
C HIS A 67 -1.61 11.52 2.36
N ALA A 68 -0.73 11.03 1.48
CA ALA A 68 -0.37 11.78 0.29
C ALA A 68 -1.54 11.92 -0.70
N LEU A 69 -2.38 10.89 -0.88
CA LEU A 69 -3.60 11.00 -1.67
C LEU A 69 -4.60 12.00 -1.07
N LYS A 70 -4.75 11.99 0.27
CA LYS A 70 -5.60 12.95 1.00
C LYS A 70 -5.15 14.38 0.77
N GLU A 71 -3.85 14.64 0.87
CA GLU A 71 -3.24 15.95 0.60
C GLU A 71 -3.53 16.43 -0.83
N LEU A 72 -3.44 15.54 -1.81
CA LEU A 72 -3.72 15.85 -3.22
C LEU A 72 -5.22 15.97 -3.55
N GLY A 73 -6.10 15.83 -2.56
CA GLY A 73 -7.55 15.89 -2.77
C GLY A 73 -8.11 14.70 -3.57
N VAL A 74 -7.35 13.62 -3.73
CA VAL A 74 -7.82 12.41 -4.42
C VAL A 74 -8.79 11.68 -3.48
N PRO A 75 -10.01 11.31 -3.94
CA PRO A 75 -10.92 10.52 -3.10
C PRO A 75 -10.26 9.23 -2.65
N THR A 76 -10.17 9.03 -1.34
CA THR A 76 -9.41 7.91 -0.78
C THR A 76 -10.01 7.40 0.52
N SER A 77 -9.83 6.12 0.78
CA SER A 77 -10.21 5.44 2.02
C SER A 77 -9.11 4.44 2.40
N LEU A 78 -8.82 4.35 3.70
CA LEU A 78 -7.89 3.39 4.28
C LEU A 78 -8.60 2.59 5.37
N VAL A 79 -8.42 1.27 5.36
CA VAL A 79 -8.83 0.37 6.44
C VAL A 79 -7.62 -0.45 6.89
N ILE A 80 -7.31 -0.40 8.18
CA ILE A 80 -6.32 -1.27 8.81
C ILE A 80 -7.10 -2.31 9.61
N TYR A 81 -6.99 -3.58 9.22
CA TYR A 81 -7.70 -4.66 9.90
C TYR A 81 -6.91 -5.13 11.11
N PRO A 82 -7.46 -5.03 12.34
CA PRO A 82 -6.77 -5.47 13.55
C PRO A 82 -6.55 -6.98 13.51
N ASP A 83 -5.46 -7.43 14.14
CA ASP A 83 -5.05 -8.84 14.22
C ASP A 83 -4.75 -9.56 12.90
N GLU A 84 -4.92 -8.90 11.74
CA GLU A 84 -4.62 -9.47 10.42
C GLU A 84 -3.16 -9.25 10.00
N GLY A 85 -2.62 -10.16 9.21
CA GLY A 85 -1.27 -10.06 8.62
C GLY A 85 -1.32 -9.69 7.13
N HIS A 86 -0.39 -10.24 6.34
CA HIS A 86 -0.31 -9.99 4.90
C HIS A 86 -1.59 -10.36 4.13
N ALA A 87 -2.22 -11.46 4.53
CA ALA A 87 -3.54 -11.84 4.05
C ALA A 87 -4.61 -11.54 5.11
N ILE A 88 -5.75 -11.01 4.68
CA ILE A 88 -6.95 -10.83 5.52
C ILE A 88 -7.69 -12.17 5.59
N ARG A 89 -7.61 -12.86 6.73
CA ARG A 89 -8.06 -14.26 6.89
C ARG A 89 -9.30 -14.42 7.76
N ALA A 90 -9.51 -13.58 8.78
CA ALA A 90 -10.66 -13.73 9.64
C ALA A 90 -11.95 -13.58 8.80
N PRO A 91 -12.93 -14.50 8.91
CA PRO A 91 -14.10 -14.50 8.03
C PRO A 91 -14.86 -13.17 8.00
N ALA A 92 -14.98 -12.51 9.16
CA ALA A 92 -15.62 -11.20 9.28
C ALA A 92 -14.85 -10.10 8.52
N ASN A 93 -13.54 -10.01 8.72
CA ASN A 93 -12.68 -9.03 8.03
C ASN A 93 -12.64 -9.29 6.52
N ALA A 94 -12.54 -10.55 6.11
CA ALA A 94 -12.55 -10.94 4.71
C ALA A 94 -13.90 -10.64 4.03
N ALA A 95 -15.02 -10.79 4.75
CA ALA A 95 -16.33 -10.37 4.25
C ALA A 95 -16.43 -8.84 4.12
N ASP A 96 -15.95 -8.10 5.12
CA ASP A 96 -15.96 -6.64 5.13
C ASP A 96 -15.11 -6.04 4.00
N VAL A 97 -13.88 -6.54 3.77
CA VAL A 97 -13.02 -6.03 2.70
C VAL A 97 -13.61 -6.27 1.31
N ARG A 98 -14.29 -7.40 1.10
CA ARG A 98 -15.01 -7.68 -0.15
C ARG A 98 -16.17 -6.71 -0.33
N LYS A 99 -17.00 -6.53 0.72
CA LYS A 99 -18.13 -5.60 0.70
C LYS A 99 -17.68 -4.17 0.39
N ARG A 100 -16.61 -3.68 1.05
CA ARG A 100 -16.06 -2.34 0.82
C ARG A 100 -15.47 -2.18 -0.57
N SER A 101 -14.77 -3.20 -1.07
CA SER A 101 -14.23 -3.21 -2.43
C SER A 101 -15.33 -3.05 -3.47
N VAL A 102 -16.40 -3.86 -3.37
CA VAL A 102 -17.56 -3.76 -4.27
C VAL A 102 -18.21 -2.38 -4.16
N ALA A 103 -18.48 -1.90 -2.94
CA ALA A 103 -19.08 -0.58 -2.74
C ALA A 103 -18.21 0.57 -3.29
N TRP A 104 -16.89 0.44 -3.25
CA TRP A 104 -15.98 1.41 -3.86
C TRP A 104 -16.12 1.42 -5.38
N PHE A 105 -16.14 0.24 -6.00
CA PHE A 105 -16.37 0.13 -7.43
C PHE A 105 -17.76 0.63 -7.84
N ASP A 106 -18.82 0.26 -7.14
CA ASP A 106 -20.18 0.76 -7.39
C ASP A 106 -20.22 2.29 -7.36
N ARG A 107 -19.46 2.93 -6.46
CA ARG A 107 -19.41 4.39 -6.36
C ARG A 107 -18.67 5.07 -7.51
N TYR A 108 -17.59 4.45 -8.01
CA TYR A 108 -16.62 5.12 -8.90
C TYR A 108 -16.53 4.54 -10.32
N LEU A 109 -17.07 3.35 -10.58
CA LEU A 109 -17.06 2.66 -11.87
C LEU A 109 -18.44 2.54 -12.52
N THR A 110 -19.53 2.87 -11.83
CA THR A 110 -20.86 2.83 -12.43
C THR A 110 -20.93 3.83 -13.60
N PRO A 111 -21.34 3.40 -14.81
CA PRO A 111 -21.49 4.29 -15.96
C PRO A 111 -22.39 5.48 -15.60
N ARG A 112 -21.99 6.67 -16.04
CA ARG A 112 -22.90 7.82 -16.07
C ARG A 112 -23.85 7.71 -17.26
#